data_AF-A0AA97B5B9-F1
#
_entry.id   AF-A0AA97B5B9-F1
#
_cell.length_a   1.000
_cell.length_b   1.000
_cell.length_c   1.000
_cell.angle_alpha   90.00
_cell.angle_beta   90.00
_cell.angle_gamma   90.00
#
_symmetry.space_group_name_H-M   'P 1'
#
loop_
_entity.id
_entity.type
_entity.pdbx_description
1 polymer ?
#
loop_
_entity_poly.entity_id
_entity_poly.type
_entity_poly.pdbx_seq_one_letter_code
_entity_poly.pdbx_strand_id
1 'polypeptide(L)'
;MRFPQGGTVLGQVTLAPDALIEDDRRSFVLPVPRALKALVVNGSPHATRYRDEAFFVDAALTAPGSPVEVATRDAEVGLREDFSAYDLVLLLNVPAPSADEAQKLAAFVENGGGLFISMGDRVNPEAYNQRLGPVLPRPLRLVRTSAERDDPDADTKSARLAQVSVEHVLFSPFTGQAEEGLVGARFYKYMLLEADSPGAAGASQVLATYEDGAPAVAVARKGKGAWRCSPARWTATGATSPSAPPSCR
;
A
#
# COMPACT_ATOMS: atom_id res chain seq x y z
N MET A 1 21.66 13.63 -12.64
CA MET A 1 20.64 13.88 -13.69
C MET A 1 19.27 13.83 -13.05
N ARG A 2 18.40 14.82 -13.27
CA ARG A 2 16.98 14.78 -12.89
C ARG A 2 16.18 14.54 -14.16
N PHE A 3 15.26 13.58 -14.14
CA PHE A 3 14.36 13.31 -15.26
C PHE A 3 12.99 13.95 -14.99
N PRO A 4 12.40 14.67 -15.95
CA PRO A 4 11.15 15.40 -15.74
C PRO A 4 9.90 14.49 -15.77
N GLN A 5 10.00 13.28 -16.33
CA GLN A 5 8.91 12.31 -16.40
C GLN A 5 9.46 10.88 -16.20
N GLY A 6 8.67 10.02 -15.57
CA GLY A 6 8.99 8.59 -15.50
C GLY A 6 8.69 7.89 -16.83
N GLY A 7 9.47 6.85 -17.11
CA GLY A 7 9.43 6.12 -18.37
C GLY A 7 10.78 5.50 -18.71
N THR A 8 10.83 4.80 -19.83
CA THR A 8 12.08 4.22 -20.34
C THR A 8 12.86 5.28 -21.09
N VAL A 9 14.00 5.70 -20.52
CA VAL A 9 14.93 6.61 -21.19
C VAL A 9 15.98 5.79 -21.91
N LEU A 10 16.12 6.00 -23.22
CA LEU A 10 17.21 5.46 -24.02
C LEU A 10 18.35 6.48 -24.03
N GLY A 11 19.54 6.05 -23.63
CA GLY A 11 20.74 6.87 -23.64
C GLY A 11 21.89 6.19 -24.38
N GLN A 12 22.87 6.97 -24.81
CA GLN A 12 24.09 6.48 -25.43
C GLN A 12 25.29 7.14 -24.76
N VAL A 13 26.27 6.32 -24.35
CA VAL A 13 27.57 6.80 -23.90
C VAL A 13 28.52 6.73 -25.09
N THR A 14 29.22 7.83 -25.34
CA THR A 14 30.28 7.91 -26.34
C THR A 14 31.61 8.08 -25.64
N LEU A 15 32.54 7.16 -25.91
CA LEU A 15 33.91 7.23 -25.43
C LEU A 15 34.78 8.03 -26.41
N ALA A 16 35.97 8.43 -25.97
CA ALA A 16 36.94 9.05 -26.87
C ALA A 16 37.38 8.01 -27.91
N PRO A 17 37.45 8.38 -29.21
CA PRO A 17 37.70 7.43 -30.29
C PRO A 17 39.09 6.79 -30.15
N ASP A 18 39.14 5.47 -30.24
CA ASP A 18 40.38 4.69 -30.26
C ASP A 18 40.46 3.77 -31.50
N ALA A 19 41.42 2.84 -31.50
CA ALA A 19 41.63 1.92 -32.61
C ALA A 19 40.47 0.89 -32.80
N LEU A 20 39.49 0.88 -31.89
CA LEU A 20 38.40 -0.07 -31.81
C LEU A 20 37.02 0.64 -31.85
N ILE A 21 36.72 1.22 -33.01
CA ILE A 21 35.51 2.02 -33.30
C ILE A 21 34.17 1.35 -32.89
N GLU A 22 34.14 0.01 -32.81
CA GLU A 22 32.94 -0.76 -32.48
C GLU A 22 32.50 -0.65 -31.00
N ASP A 23 33.39 -0.31 -30.05
CA ASP A 23 33.05 -0.14 -28.61
C ASP A 23 32.94 1.33 -28.20
N ASP A 24 33.16 2.27 -29.12
CA ASP A 24 33.06 3.72 -28.86
C ASP A 24 31.64 4.17 -28.47
N ARG A 25 30.62 3.35 -28.75
CA ARG A 25 29.21 3.67 -28.53
C ARG A 25 28.48 2.54 -27.82
N ARG A 26 28.08 2.79 -26.56
CA ARG A 26 27.18 1.89 -25.84
C ARG A 26 25.83 2.52 -25.57
N SER A 27 24.78 1.84 -26.01
CA SER A 27 23.41 2.18 -25.69
C SER A 27 23.02 1.58 -24.34
N PHE A 28 22.33 2.36 -23.52
CA PHE A 28 21.76 1.89 -22.25
C PHE A 28 20.29 2.27 -22.14
N VAL A 29 19.55 1.46 -21.38
CA VAL A 29 18.14 1.68 -21.08
C VAL A 29 18.03 2.00 -19.60
N LEU A 30 17.53 3.19 -19.27
CA LEU A 30 17.28 3.60 -17.90
C LEU A 30 15.78 3.63 -17.62
N PRO A 31 15.23 2.67 -16.85
CA PRO A 31 13.86 2.75 -16.38
C PRO A 31 13.76 3.81 -15.28
N VAL A 32 13.10 4.92 -15.58
CA VAL A 32 12.79 5.96 -14.59
C VAL A 32 11.41 5.67 -14.00
N PRO A 33 11.28 5.40 -12.70
CA PRO A 33 9.98 5.15 -12.09
C PRO A 33 9.06 6.37 -12.24
N ARG A 34 7.80 6.14 -12.59
CA ARG A 34 6.78 7.20 -12.68
C ARG A 34 6.50 7.73 -11.27
N ALA A 35 6.49 9.06 -11.13
CA ALA A 35 6.04 9.68 -9.90
C ALA A 35 4.56 9.36 -9.67
N LEU A 36 4.24 8.74 -8.54
CA LEU A 36 2.88 8.43 -8.13
C LEU A 36 2.35 9.56 -7.26
N LYS A 37 1.11 9.99 -7.49
CA LYS A 37 0.49 11.03 -6.65
C LYS A 37 -0.36 10.38 -5.56
N ALA A 38 -0.02 10.64 -4.30
CA ALA A 38 -0.75 10.14 -3.13
C ALA A 38 -1.42 11.29 -2.38
N LEU A 39 -2.74 11.18 -2.17
CA LEU A 39 -3.51 12.05 -1.29
C LEU A 39 -3.58 11.42 0.11
N VAL A 40 -3.01 12.08 1.11
CA VAL A 40 -3.11 11.68 2.52
C VAL A 40 -4.16 12.54 3.19
N VAL A 41 -5.28 11.94 3.58
CA VAL A 41 -6.38 12.59 4.28
C VAL A 41 -6.23 12.32 5.77
N ASN A 42 -5.90 13.37 6.52
CA ASN A 42 -5.72 13.33 7.97
C ASN A 42 -7.03 13.63 8.69
N GLY A 43 -7.56 12.63 9.41
CA GLY A 43 -8.80 12.75 10.17
C GLY A 43 -8.62 13.33 11.57
N SER A 44 -7.41 13.30 12.11
CA SER A 44 -7.11 13.77 13.47
C SER A 44 -5.78 14.55 13.51
N PRO A 45 -5.71 15.73 12.86
CA PRO A 45 -4.52 16.57 12.91
C PRO A 45 -4.22 16.97 14.35
N HIS A 46 -2.95 16.81 14.77
CA HIS A 46 -2.52 17.09 16.13
C HIS A 46 -1.25 17.95 16.13
N ALA A 47 -1.18 18.97 16.99
CA ALA A 47 -0.02 19.89 17.05
C ALA A 47 1.30 19.16 17.38
N THR A 48 1.20 18.07 18.12
CA THR A 48 2.33 17.20 18.47
C THR A 48 2.57 16.14 17.41
N ARG A 49 3.74 16.19 16.74
CA ARG A 49 4.08 15.34 15.57
C ARG A 49 3.91 13.84 15.79
N TYR A 50 4.33 13.30 16.93
CA TYR A 50 4.22 11.85 17.18
C TYR A 50 2.80 11.37 17.48
N ARG A 51 1.85 12.30 17.67
CA ARG A 51 0.42 12.01 17.81
C ARG A 51 -0.34 12.27 16.51
N ASP A 52 0.33 12.80 15.49
CA ASP A 52 -0.26 13.05 14.18
C ASP A 52 -0.08 11.79 13.33
N GLU A 53 -1.19 11.22 12.88
CA GLU A 53 -1.19 9.99 12.08
C GLU A 53 -0.58 10.21 10.70
N ALA A 54 -0.75 11.40 10.13
CA ALA A 54 -0.21 11.73 8.82
C ALA A 54 1.32 11.84 8.85
N PHE A 55 1.92 12.15 10.00
CA PHE A 55 3.36 12.35 10.11
C PHE A 55 4.17 11.10 9.74
N PHE A 56 3.78 9.92 10.24
CA PHE A 56 4.50 8.68 9.96
C PHE A 56 4.34 8.22 8.50
N VAL A 57 3.14 8.41 7.95
CA VAL A 57 2.83 8.08 6.55
C VAL A 57 3.59 9.01 5.61
N ASP A 58 3.60 10.31 5.89
CA ASP A 58 4.35 11.30 5.11
C ASP A 58 5.85 11.01 5.17
N ALA A 59 6.41 10.70 6.35
CA ALA A 59 7.81 10.33 6.48
C ALA A 59 8.18 9.05 5.70
N ALA A 60 7.29 8.05 5.66
CA ALA A 60 7.51 6.83 4.90
C ALA A 60 7.43 7.06 3.38
N LEU A 61 6.49 7.89 2.92
CA LEU A 61 6.26 8.15 1.50
C LEU A 61 7.23 9.18 0.91
N THR A 62 7.79 10.07 1.72
CA THR A 62 8.80 11.07 1.29
C THR A 62 10.24 10.60 1.49
N ALA A 63 10.45 9.38 1.97
CA ALA A 63 11.77 8.81 2.20
C ALA A 63 12.62 8.81 0.91
N PRO A 64 13.96 8.99 1.02
CA PRO A 64 14.84 9.00 -0.14
C PRO A 64 14.70 7.73 -0.99
N GLY A 65 14.37 7.91 -2.28
CA GLY A 65 14.14 6.80 -3.21
C GLY A 65 12.67 6.42 -3.42
N SER A 66 11.74 7.01 -2.66
CA SER A 66 10.32 6.88 -2.94
C SER A 66 9.93 7.68 -4.19
N PRO A 67 9.23 7.09 -5.17
CA PRO A 67 8.70 7.80 -6.33
C PRO A 67 7.36 8.49 -6.03
N VAL A 68 6.96 8.65 -4.75
CA VAL A 68 5.63 9.15 -4.39
C VAL A 68 5.66 10.64 -4.07
N GLU A 69 4.82 11.42 -4.75
CA GLU A 69 4.49 12.79 -4.41
C GLU A 69 3.28 12.80 -3.45
N VAL A 70 3.48 13.32 -2.24
CA VAL A 70 2.46 13.30 -1.19
C VAL A 70 1.77 14.67 -1.09
N ALA A 71 0.44 14.66 -1.08
CA ALA A 71 -0.38 15.80 -0.73
C ALA A 71 -1.16 15.49 0.55
N THR A 72 -0.78 16.11 1.67
CA THR A 72 -1.48 15.94 2.95
C THR A 72 -2.57 17.00 3.10
N ARG A 73 -3.78 16.58 3.45
CA ARG A 73 -4.98 17.42 3.64
C ARG A 73 -5.76 16.97 4.86
N ASP A 74 -6.43 17.89 5.52
CA ASP A 74 -7.39 17.56 6.57
C ASP A 74 -8.64 16.89 5.98
N ALA A 75 -9.34 16.08 6.78
CA ALA A 75 -10.54 15.35 6.36
C ALA A 75 -11.58 16.22 5.62
N GLU A 76 -11.88 17.42 6.11
CA GLU A 76 -12.90 18.29 5.54
C GLU A 76 -12.57 18.82 4.14
N VAL A 77 -11.27 18.94 3.83
CA VAL A 77 -10.77 19.44 2.55
C VAL A 77 -10.46 18.26 1.63
N GLY A 78 -9.72 17.27 2.14
CA GLY A 78 -9.26 16.12 1.38
C GLY A 78 -10.40 15.26 0.82
N LEU A 79 -11.52 15.11 1.54
CA LEU A 79 -12.68 14.36 1.04
C LEU A 79 -13.42 15.07 -0.10
N ARG A 80 -13.23 16.39 -0.25
CA ARG A 80 -13.87 17.21 -1.29
C ARG A 80 -12.99 17.43 -2.51
N GLU A 81 -11.72 17.04 -2.45
CA GLU A 81 -10.81 17.12 -3.59
C GLU A 81 -11.22 16.15 -4.71
N ASP A 82 -10.70 16.43 -5.91
CA ASP A 82 -10.88 15.54 -7.04
C ASP A 82 -9.88 14.38 -6.97
N PHE A 83 -10.39 13.19 -6.63
CA PHE A 83 -9.59 11.97 -6.54
C PHE A 83 -8.99 11.53 -7.87
N SER A 84 -9.52 11.99 -9.02
CA SER A 84 -8.99 11.61 -10.35
C SER A 84 -7.58 12.12 -10.63
N ALA A 85 -7.12 13.14 -9.89
CA ALA A 85 -5.77 13.67 -9.98
C ALA A 85 -4.71 12.82 -9.26
N TYR A 86 -5.14 11.80 -8.51
CA TYR A 86 -4.28 10.99 -7.64
C TYR A 86 -4.27 9.52 -8.09
N ASP A 87 -3.17 8.81 -7.84
CA ASP A 87 -3.08 7.36 -8.06
C ASP A 87 -3.47 6.59 -6.78
N LEU A 88 -3.25 7.20 -5.61
CA LEU A 88 -3.45 6.59 -4.29
C LEU A 88 -4.14 7.59 -3.34
N VAL A 89 -5.15 7.13 -2.61
CA VAL A 89 -5.80 7.89 -1.54
C VAL A 89 -5.63 7.12 -0.23
N LEU A 90 -5.12 7.80 0.81
CA LEU A 90 -4.92 7.25 2.15
C LEU A 90 -5.82 7.99 3.12
N LEU A 91 -6.77 7.30 3.73
CA LEU A 91 -7.65 7.84 4.77
C LEU A 91 -7.10 7.43 6.13
N LEU A 92 -6.62 8.39 6.92
CA LEU A 92 -6.04 8.15 8.25
C LEU A 92 -7.01 8.63 9.35
N ASN A 93 -7.67 7.68 10.03
CA ASN A 93 -8.64 7.94 11.11
C ASN A 93 -9.69 9.02 10.75
N VAL A 94 -10.17 8.93 9.51
CA VAL A 94 -11.15 9.88 8.95
C VAL A 94 -12.55 9.51 9.47
N PRO A 95 -13.42 10.49 9.78
CA PRO A 95 -14.82 10.18 10.04
C PRO A 95 -15.54 9.64 8.81
N ALA A 96 -16.70 9.01 8.98
CA ALA A 96 -17.44 8.44 7.85
C ALA A 96 -17.77 9.52 6.80
N PRO A 97 -17.38 9.33 5.53
CA PRO A 97 -17.65 10.30 4.48
C PRO A 97 -19.16 10.43 4.23
N SER A 98 -19.57 11.57 3.69
CA SER A 98 -20.93 11.77 3.20
C SER A 98 -21.26 10.83 2.04
N ALA A 99 -22.55 10.71 1.68
CA ALA A 99 -22.99 9.83 0.60
C ALA A 99 -22.30 10.14 -0.74
N ASP A 100 -22.13 11.43 -1.04
CA ASP A 100 -21.53 11.92 -2.29
C ASP A 100 -20.03 11.62 -2.34
N GLU A 101 -19.32 11.87 -1.24
CA GLU A 101 -17.89 11.57 -1.10
C GLU A 101 -17.62 10.06 -1.18
N ALA A 102 -18.48 9.24 -0.56
CA ALA A 102 -18.39 7.79 -0.63
C ALA A 102 -18.60 7.26 -2.06
N GLN A 103 -19.52 7.85 -2.82
CA GLN A 103 -19.73 7.49 -4.24
C GLN A 103 -18.51 7.85 -5.09
N LYS A 104 -17.90 9.03 -4.87
CA LYS A 104 -16.66 9.43 -5.55
C LYS A 104 -15.50 8.49 -5.24
N LEU A 105 -15.34 8.10 -3.98
CA LEU A 105 -14.34 7.12 -3.56
C LEU A 105 -14.59 5.74 -4.19
N ALA A 106 -15.85 5.30 -4.27
CA ALA A 106 -16.20 4.05 -4.93
C ALA A 106 -15.84 4.07 -6.42
N ALA A 107 -16.22 5.14 -7.13
CA ALA A 107 -15.87 5.32 -8.54
C ALA A 107 -14.34 5.37 -8.75
N PHE A 108 -13.60 6.02 -7.85
CA PHE A 108 -12.15 6.08 -7.89
C PHE A 108 -11.52 4.68 -7.79
N VAL A 109 -11.96 3.84 -6.85
CA VAL A 109 -11.47 2.47 -6.71
C VAL A 109 -11.88 1.60 -7.90
N GLU A 110 -13.11 1.74 -8.39
CA GLU A 110 -13.58 1.01 -9.57
C GLU A 110 -12.75 1.33 -10.84
N ASN A 111 -12.32 2.59 -10.96
CA ASN A 111 -11.43 3.06 -12.02
C ASN A 111 -9.97 2.59 -11.86
N GLY A 112 -9.65 1.88 -10.78
CA GLY A 112 -8.32 1.31 -10.51
C GLY A 112 -7.43 2.16 -9.61
N GLY A 113 -7.98 3.19 -8.95
CA GLY A 113 -7.29 3.96 -7.93
C GLY A 113 -7.02 3.12 -6.68
N GLY A 114 -5.87 3.35 -6.03
CA GLY A 114 -5.53 2.68 -4.78
C GLY A 114 -6.20 3.37 -3.59
N LEU A 115 -6.87 2.62 -2.71
CA LEU A 115 -7.41 3.14 -1.46
C LEU A 115 -6.79 2.41 -0.27
N PHE A 116 -6.25 3.19 0.66
CA PHE A 116 -5.79 2.73 1.95
C PHE A 116 -6.64 3.38 3.05
N ILE A 117 -7.09 2.60 4.02
CA ILE A 117 -7.90 3.09 5.15
C ILE A 117 -7.24 2.62 6.42
N SER A 118 -6.77 3.57 7.23
CA SER A 118 -6.37 3.33 8.61
C SER A 118 -7.55 3.60 9.53
N MET A 119 -7.79 2.66 10.45
CA MET A 119 -8.86 2.75 11.43
C MET A 119 -8.38 3.48 12.68
N GLY A 120 -9.29 4.20 13.33
CA GLY A 120 -9.00 4.89 14.59
C GLY A 120 -10.26 5.24 15.37
N ASP A 121 -10.15 6.08 16.39
CA ASP A 121 -11.24 6.42 17.29
C ASP A 121 -12.36 7.25 16.65
N ARG A 122 -12.13 7.89 15.49
CA ARG A 122 -13.12 8.67 14.75
C ARG A 122 -13.92 7.84 13.74
N VAL A 123 -13.52 6.60 13.50
CA VAL A 123 -14.19 5.69 12.59
C VAL A 123 -15.36 5.01 13.30
N ASN A 124 -16.58 5.23 12.81
CA ASN A 124 -17.77 4.51 13.27
C ASN A 124 -18.05 3.31 12.33
N PRO A 125 -18.02 2.06 12.82
CA PRO A 125 -18.20 0.87 11.99
C PRO A 125 -19.52 0.83 11.23
N GLU A 126 -20.64 1.17 11.88
CA GLU A 126 -21.96 1.15 11.25
C GLU A 126 -22.06 2.15 10.10
N ALA A 127 -21.59 3.38 10.32
CA ALA A 127 -21.59 4.42 9.30
C ALA A 127 -20.66 4.07 8.14
N TYR A 128 -19.48 3.51 8.42
CA TYR A 128 -18.54 3.06 7.39
C TYR A 128 -19.10 1.92 6.55
N ASN A 129 -19.76 0.93 7.16
CA ASN A 129 -20.39 -0.15 6.41
C ASN A 129 -21.52 0.35 5.51
N GLN A 130 -22.31 1.31 5.99
CA GLN A 130 -23.39 1.90 5.20
C GLN A 130 -22.87 2.75 4.02
N ARG A 131 -21.78 3.50 4.22
CA ARG A 131 -21.24 4.44 3.21
C ARG A 131 -20.24 3.78 2.27
N LEU A 132 -19.28 3.05 2.82
CA LEU A 132 -18.13 2.47 2.13
C LEU A 132 -18.20 0.95 1.99
N GLY A 133 -19.30 0.29 2.39
CA GLY A 133 -19.54 -1.14 2.15
C GLY A 133 -19.16 -1.65 0.74
N PRO A 134 -19.48 -0.94 -0.37
CA PRO A 134 -19.08 -1.40 -1.70
C PRO A 134 -17.56 -1.38 -1.93
N VAL A 135 -16.80 -0.56 -1.20
CA VAL A 135 -15.35 -0.38 -1.37
C VAL A 135 -14.55 -1.19 -0.34
N LEU A 136 -15.11 -1.37 0.87
CA LEU A 136 -14.43 -2.08 1.95
C LEU A 136 -14.14 -3.53 1.57
N PRO A 137 -12.96 -4.05 1.97
CA PRO A 137 -12.62 -5.45 1.74
C PRO A 137 -13.57 -6.38 2.50
N ARG A 138 -13.96 -5.97 3.72
CA ARG A 138 -14.84 -6.71 4.62
C ARG A 138 -15.68 -5.75 5.45
N PRO A 139 -16.88 -6.16 5.92
CA PRO A 139 -17.65 -5.37 6.87
C PRO A 139 -16.88 -5.18 8.18
N LEU A 140 -16.96 -3.98 8.73
CA LEU A 140 -16.49 -3.67 10.08
C LEU A 140 -17.53 -4.15 11.10
N ARG A 141 -17.11 -4.78 12.18
CA ARG A 141 -18.01 -5.18 13.27
C ARG A 141 -17.85 -4.25 14.46
N LEU A 142 -17.22 -4.74 15.52
CA LEU A 142 -17.08 -4.05 16.77
C LEU A 142 -15.68 -3.50 16.92
N VAL A 143 -15.59 -2.38 17.62
CA VAL A 143 -14.33 -1.91 18.19
C VAL A 143 -14.01 -2.78 19.40
N ARG A 144 -12.87 -3.46 19.37
CA ARG A 144 -12.30 -4.16 20.51
C ARG A 144 -11.29 -3.28 21.22
N THR A 145 -11.47 -3.13 22.53
CA THR A 145 -10.47 -2.56 23.43
C THR A 145 -9.86 -3.72 24.21
N SER A 146 -8.61 -4.05 23.92
CA SER A 146 -7.88 -5.10 24.63
C SER A 146 -7.22 -4.57 25.90
N ALA A 147 -6.79 -3.31 25.88
CA ALA A 147 -6.32 -2.60 27.06
C ALA A 147 -6.52 -1.08 26.91
N GLU A 148 -6.77 -0.38 28.02
CA GLU A 148 -6.67 1.08 28.05
C GLU A 148 -5.19 1.47 28.09
N ARG A 149 -4.81 2.53 27.35
CA ARG A 149 -3.40 2.94 27.20
C ARG A 149 -2.74 3.32 28.54
N ASP A 150 -3.55 3.74 29.52
CA ASP A 150 -3.09 4.16 30.85
C ASP A 150 -3.20 3.05 31.92
N ASP A 151 -3.57 1.81 31.55
CA ASP A 151 -3.57 0.67 32.47
C ASP A 151 -2.12 0.24 32.77
N PRO A 152 -1.70 0.10 34.05
CA PRO A 152 -0.36 -0.39 34.39
C PRO A 152 -0.04 -1.79 33.82
N ASP A 153 -1.05 -2.59 33.46
CA ASP A 153 -0.89 -3.90 32.81
C ASP A 153 -1.10 -3.86 31.29
N ALA A 154 -1.19 -2.67 30.68
CA ALA A 154 -1.52 -2.51 29.26
C ALA A 154 -0.55 -3.25 28.33
N ASP A 155 0.72 -3.37 28.72
CA ASP A 155 1.75 -4.07 27.94
C ASP A 155 1.60 -5.60 27.93
N THR A 156 0.95 -6.16 28.95
CA THR A 156 0.66 -7.60 29.06
C THR A 156 -0.67 -7.95 28.41
N LYS A 157 -1.62 -7.00 28.41
CA LYS A 157 -2.97 -7.16 27.85
C LYS A 157 -3.11 -6.66 26.39
N SER A 158 -2.08 -6.01 25.85
CA SER A 158 -2.07 -5.54 24.46
C SER A 158 -2.13 -6.71 23.49
N ALA A 159 -2.98 -6.63 22.46
CA ALA A 159 -2.99 -7.61 21.39
C ALA A 159 -1.73 -7.45 20.52
N ARG A 160 -1.22 -8.58 20.02
CA ARG A 160 -0.12 -8.63 19.05
C ARG A 160 -0.58 -9.30 17.76
N LEU A 161 0.22 -9.14 16.71
CA LEU A 161 0.03 -9.87 15.47
C LEU A 161 0.57 -11.29 15.65
N ALA A 162 -0.25 -12.29 15.35
CA ALA A 162 0.11 -13.70 15.50
C ALA A 162 0.57 -14.32 14.18
N GLN A 163 -0.16 -14.07 13.09
CA GLN A 163 0.23 -14.55 11.77
C GLN A 163 0.31 -13.38 10.80
N VAL A 164 1.39 -13.34 10.04
CA VAL A 164 1.64 -12.36 8.98
C VAL A 164 2.04 -13.13 7.72
N SER A 165 1.34 -12.90 6.62
CA SER A 165 1.63 -13.51 5.32
C SER A 165 2.84 -12.84 4.68
N VAL A 166 4.04 -13.16 5.18
CA VAL A 166 5.33 -12.61 4.71
C VAL A 166 5.61 -12.85 3.22
N GLU A 167 4.94 -13.83 2.62
CA GLU A 167 5.01 -14.15 1.18
C GLU A 167 4.37 -13.07 0.29
N HIS A 168 3.54 -12.18 0.87
CA HIS A 168 2.87 -11.12 0.12
C HIS A 168 3.82 -9.93 -0.12
N VAL A 169 3.75 -9.31 -1.30
CA VAL A 169 4.62 -8.16 -1.71
C VAL A 169 4.57 -6.98 -0.72
N LEU A 170 3.45 -6.82 0.00
CA LEU A 170 3.33 -5.78 1.05
C LEU A 170 4.26 -6.02 2.24
N PHE A 171 4.62 -7.27 2.51
CA PHE A 171 5.47 -7.65 3.63
C PHE A 171 6.90 -8.02 3.22
N SER A 172 7.22 -8.04 1.93
CA SER A 172 8.59 -8.32 1.45
C SER A 172 9.66 -7.37 2.01
N PRO A 173 9.39 -6.08 2.32
CA PRO A 173 10.38 -5.22 2.97
C PRO A 173 10.60 -5.54 4.45
N PHE A 174 9.66 -6.24 5.09
CA PHE A 174 9.67 -6.56 6.52
C PHE A 174 10.38 -7.90 6.77
N THR A 175 11.69 -7.93 6.55
CA THR A 175 12.54 -9.11 6.84
C THR A 175 13.59 -8.78 7.90
N GLY A 176 13.94 -9.77 8.73
CA GLY A 176 14.94 -9.61 9.80
C GLY A 176 14.46 -8.69 10.93
N GLN A 177 15.23 -7.65 11.28
CA GLN A 177 14.88 -6.75 12.40
C GLN A 177 13.56 -5.99 12.21
N ALA A 178 13.13 -5.77 10.96
CA ALA A 178 11.84 -5.14 10.67
C ALA A 178 10.66 -6.07 10.98
N GLU A 179 10.85 -7.39 10.89
CA GLU A 179 9.85 -8.40 11.25
C GLU A 179 9.65 -8.42 12.78
N GLU A 180 10.74 -8.37 13.55
CA GLU A 180 10.69 -8.29 15.01
C GLU A 180 9.94 -7.05 15.50
N GLY A 181 10.11 -5.91 14.83
CA GLY A 181 9.36 -4.68 15.12
C GLY A 181 7.86 -4.81 14.81
N LEU A 182 7.50 -5.55 13.75
CA LEU A 182 6.11 -5.74 13.33
C LEU A 182 5.37 -6.73 14.25
N VAL A 183 6.02 -7.82 14.65
CA VAL A 183 5.49 -8.79 15.62
C VAL A 183 5.47 -8.21 17.04
N GLY A 184 6.42 -7.33 17.37
CA GLY A 184 6.47 -6.61 18.65
C GLY A 184 5.48 -5.45 18.79
N ALA A 185 4.76 -5.11 17.72
CA ALA A 185 3.77 -4.03 17.74
C ALA A 185 2.61 -4.35 18.69
N ARG A 186 2.29 -3.39 19.56
CA ARG A 186 1.24 -3.52 20.58
C ARG A 186 0.00 -2.78 20.17
N PHE A 187 -1.13 -3.49 20.14
CA PHE A 187 -2.43 -2.94 19.80
C PHE A 187 -3.32 -2.91 21.04
N TYR A 188 -3.60 -1.71 21.53
CA TYR A 188 -4.44 -1.48 22.72
C TYR A 188 -5.93 -1.45 22.36
N LYS A 189 -6.25 -0.88 21.19
CA LYS A 189 -7.60 -0.77 20.64
C LYS A 189 -7.55 -0.99 19.13
N TYR A 190 -8.42 -1.85 18.62
CA TYR A 190 -8.49 -2.19 17.19
C TYR A 190 -9.92 -2.51 16.78
N MET A 191 -10.22 -2.43 15.48
CA MET A 191 -11.52 -2.77 14.94
C MET A 191 -11.52 -4.19 14.39
N LEU A 192 -12.56 -4.94 14.72
CA LEU A 192 -12.75 -6.28 14.18
C LEU A 192 -13.36 -6.21 12.78
N LEU A 193 -12.68 -6.85 11.84
CA LEU A 193 -13.25 -7.22 10.55
C LEU A 193 -14.05 -8.52 10.72
N GLU A 194 -15.16 -8.65 10.01
CA GLU A 194 -15.95 -9.90 10.02
C GLU A 194 -15.11 -11.09 9.52
N ALA A 195 -15.22 -12.27 10.13
CA ALA A 195 -14.45 -13.47 9.74
C ALA A 195 -14.97 -14.10 8.43
N ASP A 196 -14.21 -15.03 7.83
CA ASP A 196 -14.52 -15.56 6.49
C ASP A 196 -15.90 -16.19 6.42
N SER A 197 -16.70 -15.67 5.50
CA SER A 197 -17.91 -16.34 5.03
C SER A 197 -17.53 -17.16 3.79
N PRO A 198 -17.57 -18.51 3.84
CA PRO A 198 -17.14 -19.40 2.75
C PRO A 198 -18.03 -19.38 1.49
N GLY A 199 -18.67 -18.25 1.19
CA GLY A 199 -19.48 -18.01 0.00
C GLY A 199 -19.34 -16.59 -0.59
N ALA A 200 -18.54 -15.71 0.01
CA ALA A 200 -18.23 -14.39 -0.55
C ALA A 200 -17.15 -14.53 -1.64
N ALA A 201 -17.55 -15.03 -2.81
CA ALA A 201 -16.71 -15.10 -3.99
C ALA A 201 -16.36 -13.67 -4.47
N GLY A 202 -15.26 -13.10 -3.96
CA GLY A 202 -14.85 -11.76 -4.35
C GLY A 202 -13.60 -11.23 -3.62
N ALA A 203 -12.43 -11.77 -3.96
CA ALA A 203 -11.15 -11.05 -3.96
C ALA A 203 -10.65 -10.37 -2.66
N SER A 204 -11.17 -10.67 -1.47
CA SER A 204 -10.63 -10.19 -0.18
C SER A 204 -9.70 -11.24 0.45
N GLN A 205 -8.43 -10.89 0.66
CA GLN A 205 -7.40 -11.70 1.29
C GLN A 205 -7.00 -11.09 2.64
N VAL A 206 -7.00 -11.90 3.69
CA VAL A 206 -6.43 -11.51 5.00
C VAL A 206 -4.93 -11.76 4.94
N LEU A 207 -4.13 -10.74 5.26
CA LEU A 207 -2.68 -10.83 5.24
C LEU A 207 -2.06 -10.83 6.64
N ALA A 208 -2.80 -10.40 7.66
CA ALA A 208 -2.34 -10.50 9.04
C ALA A 208 -3.52 -10.72 9.99
N THR A 209 -3.29 -11.49 11.04
CA THR A 209 -4.26 -11.77 12.12
C THR A 209 -3.67 -11.44 13.48
N TYR A 210 -4.55 -11.05 14.40
CA TYR A 210 -4.21 -10.90 15.81
C TYR A 210 -4.14 -12.26 16.52
N GLU A 211 -3.58 -12.28 17.73
CA GLU A 211 -3.55 -13.48 18.61
C GLU A 211 -4.93 -14.06 18.93
N ASP A 212 -5.99 -13.25 18.88
CA ASP A 212 -7.38 -13.68 19.06
C ASP A 212 -8.00 -14.29 17.78
N GLY A 213 -7.21 -14.41 16.71
CA GLY A 213 -7.65 -14.92 15.40
C GLY A 213 -8.40 -13.90 14.54
N ALA A 214 -8.58 -12.66 15.02
CA ALA A 214 -9.26 -11.63 14.25
C ALA A 214 -8.37 -11.09 13.10
N PRO A 215 -8.96 -10.73 11.95
CA PRO A 215 -8.20 -10.13 10.86
C PRO A 215 -7.72 -8.72 11.23
N ALA A 216 -6.42 -8.46 11.14
CA ALA A 216 -5.81 -7.17 11.37
C ALA A 216 -5.64 -6.38 10.06
N VAL A 217 -5.19 -7.06 9.00
CA VAL A 217 -4.95 -6.47 7.69
C VAL A 217 -5.67 -7.30 6.64
N ALA A 218 -6.56 -6.64 5.89
CA ALA A 218 -7.27 -7.23 4.77
C ALA A 218 -7.07 -6.40 3.51
N VAL A 219 -6.85 -7.08 2.39
CA VAL A 219 -6.69 -6.47 1.08
C VAL A 219 -7.78 -7.02 0.18
N ALA A 220 -8.50 -6.14 -0.52
CA ALA A 220 -9.41 -6.56 -1.56
C ALA A 220 -9.07 -5.90 -2.89
N ARG A 221 -9.34 -6.62 -3.98
CA ARG A 221 -9.32 -6.06 -5.33
C ARG A 221 -10.74 -5.83 -5.78
N LYS A 222 -11.10 -4.57 -5.97
CA LYS A 222 -12.38 -4.16 -6.54
C LYS A 222 -12.10 -3.30 -7.77
N GLY A 223 -12.80 -3.55 -8.87
CA GLY A 223 -12.59 -2.84 -10.14
C GLY A 223 -11.52 -3.43 -11.06
N LYS A 224 -11.12 -2.64 -12.07
CA LYS A 224 -10.23 -3.06 -13.19
C LYS A 224 -8.74 -3.02 -12.87
N GLY A 225 -8.34 -3.21 -11.61
CA GLY A 225 -6.94 -3.24 -11.18
C GLY A 225 -6.19 -4.45 -11.76
N ALA A 226 -5.76 -4.34 -13.02
CA ALA A 226 -5.09 -5.40 -13.76
C ALA A 226 -3.67 -5.60 -13.24
N TRP A 227 -3.41 -6.80 -12.74
CA TRP A 227 -2.06 -7.28 -12.49
C TRP A 227 -1.39 -7.51 -13.83
N ARG A 228 -0.66 -6.51 -14.33
CA ARG A 228 0.35 -6.78 -15.36
C ARG A 228 1.56 -7.37 -14.67
N CYS A 229 1.50 -8.67 -14.36
CA CYS A 229 2.71 -9.46 -14.22
C CYS A 229 3.41 -9.44 -15.58
N SER A 230 4.33 -8.49 -15.77
CA SER A 230 5.37 -8.64 -16.79
C SER A 230 6.35 -9.66 -16.22
N PRO A 231 6.48 -10.87 -16.79
CA PRO A 231 7.65 -11.67 -16.53
C PRO A 231 8.83 -10.89 -17.12
N ALA A 232 9.51 -10.11 -16.29
CA ALA A 232 10.85 -9.63 -16.60
C ALA A 232 11.73 -10.87 -16.68
N ARG A 233 11.75 -11.45 -17.87
CA ARG A 233 12.69 -12.46 -18.31
C ARG A 233 14.07 -11.85 -18.13
N TRP A 234 14.75 -12.23 -17.06
CA TRP A 234 16.20 -12.06 -16.93
C TRP A 234 16.86 -12.93 -18.00
N THR A 235 17.07 -12.37 -19.19
CA THR A 235 18.07 -12.92 -20.11
C THR A 235 19.43 -12.47 -19.59
N ALA A 236 20.09 -13.34 -18.83
CA ALA A 236 21.54 -13.31 -18.73
C ALA A 236 22.07 -13.59 -20.14
N THR A 237 22.52 -12.54 -20.83
CA THR A 237 23.22 -12.66 -22.11
C THR A 237 24.67 -13.00 -21.81
N GLY A 238 25.00 -14.29 -21.86
CA GLY A 238 26.36 -14.79 -22.02
C GLY A 238 26.33 -15.82 -23.14
N ALA A 239 27.06 -15.57 -24.22
CA ALA A 239 27.28 -16.48 -25.35
C ALA A 239 27.63 -17.90 -24.84
N THR A 240 27.19 -19.01 -25.44
CA THR A 240 27.56 -19.52 -26.78
C THR A 240 26.66 -20.73 -27.13
N SER A 241 26.30 -20.90 -28.41
CA SER A 241 25.50 -21.99 -29.01
C SER A 241 26.31 -23.30 -29.23
N PRO A 242 25.80 -24.45 -29.80
CA PRO A 242 24.45 -25.07 -29.86
C PRO A 242 24.44 -26.55 -29.36
N SER A 243 23.27 -27.11 -29.01
CA SER A 243 22.87 -28.49 -29.43
C SER A 243 21.47 -28.92 -28.94
N ALA A 244 20.64 -29.29 -29.94
CA ALA A 244 19.53 -30.26 -29.97
C ALA A 244 18.31 -30.18 -29.00
N PRO A 245 17.09 -30.53 -29.47
CA PRO A 245 15.84 -30.37 -28.72
C PRO A 245 15.40 -31.66 -28.00
N PRO A 246 14.43 -31.56 -27.06
CA PRO A 246 13.49 -32.65 -26.87
C PRO A 246 12.06 -32.22 -27.20
N SER A 247 11.46 -33.00 -28.10
CA SER A 247 10.03 -33.15 -28.30
C SER A 247 9.35 -33.68 -27.03
N CYS A 248 8.15 -33.21 -26.73
CA CYS A 248 7.13 -34.01 -26.04
C CYS A 248 5.77 -33.78 -26.69
N ARG A 249 5.07 -34.90 -26.89
CA ARG A 249 3.67 -35.02 -27.26
C ARG A 249 2.73 -34.46 -26.20
#